data_AF-A0A7W0KF82-F1
#
_entry.id   AF-A0A7W0KF82-F1
#
_cell.length_a   1.000
_cell.length_b   1.000
_cell.length_c   1.000
_cell.angle_alpha   90.00
_cell.angle_beta   90.00
_cell.angle_gamma   90.00
#
_symmetry.space_group_name_H-M   'P 1'
#
loop_
_entity.id
_entity.type
_entity.pdbx_description
1 polymer ?
#
loop_
_entity_poly.entity_id
_entity_poly.type
_entity_poly.pdbx_seq_one_letter_code
_entity_poly.pdbx_strand_id
1 'polypeptide(L)'
;MVNPWSLFDLVDLFGVFVGAFSGALVARRHGYDITRLWGVALVAGLGGGLIRDLCPQVGPPLALTELAYLPVVAVATLADAFYRHRIDPRRGPIVFADSVALIGFAVAGSLRTINYDFGAWSTV
;
A
#
# COMPACT_ATOMS: atom_id res chain seq x y z
N MET A 1 12.44 -12.95 -1.94
CA MET A 1 11.75 -13.02 -3.24
C MET A 1 10.27 -13.16 -2.96
N VAL A 2 9.47 -12.23 -3.44
CA VAL A 2 8.00 -12.31 -3.39
C VAL A 2 7.51 -13.62 -4.01
N ASN A 3 6.70 -14.38 -3.27
CA ASN A 3 6.07 -15.58 -3.77
C ASN A 3 4.58 -15.29 -4.07
N PRO A 4 4.16 -15.27 -5.35
CA PRO A 4 2.78 -14.91 -5.71
C PRO A 4 1.72 -15.91 -5.22
N TRP A 5 2.13 -17.06 -4.70
CA TRP A 5 1.25 -18.06 -4.10
C TRP A 5 1.08 -17.88 -2.59
N SER A 6 1.89 -17.01 -1.97
CA SER A 6 1.77 -16.73 -0.54
C SER A 6 0.60 -15.77 -0.30
N LEU A 7 -0.25 -16.11 0.67
CA LEU A 7 -1.36 -15.26 1.05
C LEU A 7 -0.88 -13.88 1.53
N PHE A 8 0.25 -13.87 2.24
CA PHE A 8 0.87 -12.65 2.73
C PHE A 8 1.25 -11.70 1.58
N ASP A 9 2.01 -12.19 0.58
CA ASP A 9 2.48 -11.35 -0.52
C ASP A 9 1.33 -10.82 -1.39
N LEU A 10 0.31 -11.66 -1.63
CA LEU A 10 -0.88 -11.25 -2.37
C LEU A 10 -1.62 -10.12 -1.67
N VAL A 11 -1.89 -10.28 -0.38
CA VAL A 11 -2.62 -9.28 0.41
C VAL A 11 -1.80 -8.01 0.58
N ASP A 12 -0.48 -8.14 0.78
CA ASP A 12 0.41 -6.99 0.97
C ASP A 12 0.56 -6.15 -0.30
N LEU A 13 0.88 -6.80 -1.44
CA LEU A 13 0.99 -6.09 -2.72
C LEU A 13 -0.35 -5.49 -3.16
N PHE A 14 -1.47 -6.15 -2.85
CA PHE A 14 -2.79 -5.59 -3.08
C PHE A 14 -3.05 -4.36 -2.20
N GLY A 15 -2.70 -4.41 -0.90
CA GLY A 15 -2.78 -3.26 0.00
C GLY A 15 -1.94 -2.08 -0.49
N VAL A 16 -0.70 -2.33 -0.93
CA VAL A 16 0.19 -1.32 -1.52
C VAL A 16 -0.41 -0.72 -2.79
N PHE A 17 -0.96 -1.55 -3.68
CA PHE A 17 -1.61 -1.09 -4.91
C PHE A 17 -2.78 -0.15 -4.60
N VAL A 18 -3.70 -0.59 -3.74
CA VAL A 18 -4.90 0.18 -3.41
C VAL A 18 -4.55 1.45 -2.62
N GLY A 19 -3.59 1.38 -1.70
CA GLY A 19 -3.10 2.53 -0.94
C GLY A 19 -2.44 3.57 -1.84
N ALA A 20 -1.59 3.14 -2.78
CA ALA A 20 -0.99 4.03 -3.78
C ALA A 20 -2.04 4.65 -4.71
N PHE A 21 -3.07 3.89 -5.11
CA PHE A 21 -4.18 4.39 -5.91
C PHE A 21 -5.01 5.44 -5.16
N SER A 22 -5.29 5.20 -3.87
CA SER A 22 -5.92 6.20 -2.98
C SER A 22 -5.09 7.48 -2.88
N GLY A 23 -3.77 7.35 -2.70
CA GLY A 23 -2.84 8.47 -2.69
C GLY A 23 -2.81 9.24 -4.02
N ALA A 24 -2.86 8.54 -5.15
CA ALA A 24 -2.96 9.16 -6.47
C ALA A 24 -4.26 9.95 -6.64
N LEU A 25 -5.41 9.40 -6.20
CA LEU A 25 -6.69 10.12 -6.17
C LEU A 25 -6.62 11.39 -5.31
N VAL A 26 -5.98 11.32 -4.14
CA VAL A 26 -5.76 12.49 -3.26
C VAL A 26 -4.89 13.53 -3.95
N ALA A 27 -3.79 13.13 -4.59
CA ALA A 27 -2.92 14.04 -5.33
C ALA A 27 -3.65 14.72 -6.49
N ARG A 28 -4.46 13.96 -7.24
CA ARG A 28 -5.27 14.48 -8.34
C ARG A 28 -6.34 15.46 -7.86
N ARG A 29 -6.97 15.18 -6.72
CA ARG A 29 -7.94 16.11 -6.07
C ARG A 29 -7.31 17.47 -5.76
N HIS A 30 -6.03 17.49 -5.39
CA HIS A 30 -5.31 18.72 -5.05
C HIS A 30 -4.58 19.35 -6.25
N GLY A 31 -4.75 18.80 -7.46
CA GLY A 31 -4.13 19.35 -8.68
C GLY A 31 -2.60 19.26 -8.67
N TYR A 32 -2.03 18.22 -8.05
CA TYR A 32 -0.60 18.02 -7.98
C TYR A 32 0.01 17.62 -9.33
N ASP A 33 1.24 18.06 -9.57
CA ASP A 33 2.05 17.63 -10.70
C ASP A 33 2.56 16.19 -10.50
N ILE A 34 3.18 15.61 -11.53
CA ILE A 34 3.56 14.20 -11.52
C ILE A 34 4.52 13.88 -10.37
N THR A 35 5.45 14.78 -10.03
CA THR A 35 6.45 14.52 -8.97
C THR A 35 5.80 14.43 -7.60
N ARG A 36 4.90 15.36 -7.28
CA ARG A 36 4.12 15.36 -6.03
C ARG A 36 3.13 14.20 -5.98
N LEU A 37 2.52 13.84 -7.10
CA LEU A 37 1.64 12.68 -7.21
C LEU A 37 2.40 11.40 -6.83
N TRP A 38 3.60 11.21 -7.37
CA TRP A 38 4.45 10.07 -7.01
C TRP A 38 4.82 10.08 -5.54
N GLY A 39 5.18 11.23 -4.97
CA GLY A 39 5.48 11.35 -3.54
C GLY A 39 4.31 10.90 -2.66
N VAL A 40 3.10 11.39 -2.93
CA VAL A 40 1.90 11.02 -2.16
C VAL A 40 1.53 9.54 -2.36
N ALA A 41 1.60 9.03 -3.59
CA ALA A 41 1.30 7.63 -3.88
C ALA A 41 2.31 6.67 -3.22
N LEU A 42 3.59 7.01 -3.21
CA LEU A 42 4.63 6.23 -2.52
C LEU A 42 4.39 6.21 -1.02
N VAL A 43 4.12 7.37 -0.40
CA VAL A 43 3.86 7.45 1.04
C VAL A 43 2.59 6.68 1.40
N ALA A 44 1.51 6.83 0.63
CA ALA A 44 0.25 6.14 0.89
C ALA A 44 0.34 4.63 0.67
N GLY A 45 1.03 4.18 -0.39
CA GLY A 45 1.17 2.76 -0.72
C GLY A 45 2.20 2.02 0.13
N LEU A 46 3.38 2.61 0.37
CA LEU A 46 4.49 1.94 1.05
C LEU A 46 4.57 2.27 2.53
N GLY A 47 4.03 3.42 2.96
CA GLY A 47 4.17 3.89 4.34
C GLY A 47 3.67 2.90 5.38
N GLY A 48 2.51 2.28 5.15
CA GLY A 48 1.95 1.25 6.05
C GLY A 48 2.86 0.02 6.18
N GLY A 49 3.32 -0.53 5.04
CA GLY A 49 4.24 -1.66 5.01
C GLY A 49 5.60 -1.36 5.66
N LEU A 50 6.14 -0.15 5.45
CA LEU A 50 7.37 0.31 6.09
C LEU A 50 7.22 0.36 7.62
N ILE A 51 6.14 0.96 8.13
CA ILE A 51 5.89 1.03 9.58
C ILE A 51 5.73 -0.38 10.16
N ARG A 52 4.90 -1.22 9.53
CA ARG A 52 4.67 -2.62 9.95
C ARG A 52 5.98 -3.40 10.02
N ASP A 53 6.86 -3.23 9.03
CA ASP A 53 8.09 -4.02 8.96
C ASP A 53 9.17 -3.50 9.92
N LEU A 54 9.16 -2.21 10.27
CA LEU A 54 10.11 -1.60 11.19
C LEU A 54 9.75 -1.83 12.66
N CYS A 55 8.46 -1.89 13.02
CA CYS A 55 8.01 -2.08 14.40
C CYS A 55 8.59 -3.32 15.09
N PRO A 56 8.63 -4.51 14.44
CA PRO A 56 9.27 -5.70 15.00
C PRO A 56 10.79 -5.60 15.18
N GLN A 57 11.46 -4.67 14.51
CA GLN A 57 12.93 -4.56 14.45
C GLN A 57 13.62 -5.83 13.92
N VAL A 58 12.92 -6.64 13.11
CA VAL A 58 13.44 -7.88 12.53
C VAL A 58 13.77 -7.65 11.05
N GLY A 59 15.05 -7.35 10.79
CA GLY A 59 15.58 -7.20 9.45
C GLY A 59 15.12 -5.91 8.73
N PRO A 60 15.57 -5.72 7.48
CA PRO A 60 15.17 -4.58 6.67
C PRO A 60 13.72 -4.72 6.16
N PRO A 61 13.01 -3.60 5.92
CA PRO A 61 11.63 -3.63 5.44
C PRO A 61 11.52 -4.08 3.99
N LEU A 62 10.47 -4.83 3.66
CA LEU A 62 10.29 -5.47 2.35
C LEU A 62 10.25 -4.47 1.20
N ALA A 63 9.62 -3.31 1.43
CA ALA A 63 9.53 -2.25 0.43
C ALA A 63 10.90 -1.72 -0.03
N LEU A 64 11.97 -1.94 0.75
CA LEU A 64 13.33 -1.53 0.40
C LEU A 64 14.18 -2.69 -0.14
N THR A 65 13.81 -3.94 0.14
CA THR A 65 14.58 -5.12 -0.30
C THR A 65 14.01 -5.76 -1.55
N GLU A 66 12.70 -5.68 -1.76
CA GLU A 66 12.01 -6.35 -2.86
C GLU A 66 11.62 -5.33 -3.94
N LEU A 67 12.16 -5.53 -5.14
CA LEU A 67 11.94 -4.62 -6.27
C LEU A 67 10.47 -4.56 -6.69
N ALA A 68 9.65 -5.57 -6.37
CA ALA A 68 8.25 -5.68 -6.79
C ALA A 68 7.35 -4.55 -6.27
N TYR A 69 7.67 -3.93 -5.13
CA TYR A 69 6.83 -2.91 -4.51
C TYR A 69 6.78 -1.61 -5.32
N LEU A 70 7.91 -1.20 -5.92
CA LEU A 70 8.00 0.06 -6.68
C LEU A 70 7.17 0.01 -7.99
N PRO A 71 7.25 -1.05 -8.82
CA PRO A 71 6.36 -1.26 -9.96
C PRO A 71 4.88 -1.31 -9.58
N VAL A 72 4.52 -1.86 -8.40
CA VAL A 72 3.12 -1.86 -7.97
C VAL A 72 2.59 -0.45 -7.75
N VAL A 73 3.37 0.42 -7.11
CA VAL A 73 3.03 1.85 -6.99
C VAL A 73 2.94 2.50 -8.37
N ALA A 74 3.85 2.17 -9.28
CA ALA A 74 3.81 2.64 -10.67
C ALA A 74 2.52 2.24 -11.40
N VAL A 75 2.13 0.97 -11.27
CA VAL A 75 0.92 0.44 -11.90
C VAL A 75 -0.33 1.08 -11.27
N ALA A 76 -0.32 1.37 -9.97
CA ALA A 76 -1.41 2.09 -9.30
C ALA A 76 -1.56 3.54 -9.80
N THR A 77 -0.47 4.29 -9.93
CA THR A 77 -0.51 5.67 -10.45
C THR A 77 -0.89 5.72 -11.93
N LEU A 78 -0.42 4.76 -12.73
CA LEU A 78 -0.86 4.59 -14.12
C LEU A 78 -2.34 4.23 -14.21
N ALA A 79 -2.84 3.39 -13.29
CA ALA A 79 -4.26 3.07 -13.22
C ALA A 79 -5.11 4.31 -12.89
N ASP A 80 -4.73 5.15 -11.92
CA ASP A 80 -5.45 6.41 -11.67
C ASP A 80 -5.42 7.32 -12.90
N ALA A 81 -4.27 7.44 -13.58
CA ALA A 81 -4.15 8.23 -14.79
C ALA A 81 -5.08 7.72 -15.92
N PHE A 82 -5.21 6.39 -16.08
CA PHE A 82 -6.09 5.78 -17.06
C PHE A 82 -7.57 5.98 -16.71
N TYR A 83 -7.94 5.79 -15.44
CA TYR A 83 -9.32 5.92 -14.96
C TYR A 83 -9.72 7.35 -14.58
N ARG A 84 -8.86 8.35 -14.81
CA ARG A 84 -9.08 9.75 -14.40
C ARG A 84 -10.42 10.33 -14.85
N HIS A 85 -10.91 9.93 -16.03
CA HIS A 85 -12.17 10.40 -16.62
C HIS A 85 -13.39 9.64 -16.12
N ARG A 86 -13.19 8.46 -15.52
CA ARG A 86 -14.25 7.58 -15.00
C ARG A 86 -14.48 7.77 -13.50
N ILE A 87 -13.41 8.11 -12.77
CA ILE A 87 -13.42 8.26 -11.32
C ILE A 87 -13.20 9.73 -10.99
N ASP A 88 -14.23 10.38 -10.45
CA ASP A 88 -14.13 11.72 -9.90
C ASP A 88 -13.43 11.64 -8.52
N PRO A 89 -12.30 12.36 -8.29
CA PRO A 89 -11.51 12.27 -7.06
C PRO A 89 -12.18 13.00 -5.88
N ARG A 90 -13.48 12.77 -5.68
CA ARG A 90 -14.24 13.21 -4.51
C ARG A 90 -13.90 12.33 -3.31
N ARG A 91 -14.36 12.77 -2.14
CA ARG A 91 -14.11 12.09 -0.86
C ARG A 91 -14.54 10.61 -0.86
N GLY A 92 -15.62 10.25 -1.56
CA GLY A 92 -16.17 8.88 -1.58
C GLY A 92 -15.17 7.83 -2.09
N PRO A 93 -14.75 7.88 -3.37
CA PRO A 93 -13.78 6.93 -3.92
C PRO A 93 -12.46 6.86 -3.17
N ILE A 94 -11.96 8.01 -2.68
CA ILE A 94 -10.73 8.07 -1.87
C ILE A 94 -10.89 7.27 -0.58
N VAL A 95 -11.94 7.55 0.21
CA VAL A 95 -12.18 6.86 1.49
C VAL A 95 -12.44 5.37 1.27
N PHE A 96 -13.13 5.01 0.19
CA PHE A 96 -13.37 3.61 -0.15
C PHE A 96 -12.07 2.87 -0.46
N ALA A 97 -11.23 3.43 -1.34
CA ALA A 97 -9.92 2.85 -1.66
C ALA A 97 -9.05 2.75 -0.39
N ASP A 98 -8.96 3.82 0.39
CA ASP A 98 -8.22 3.84 1.65
C ASP A 98 -8.68 2.74 2.63
N SER A 99 -9.99 2.55 2.76
CA SER A 99 -10.56 1.50 3.63
C SER A 99 -10.15 0.09 3.18
N VAL A 100 -10.14 -0.17 1.86
CA VAL A 100 -9.71 -1.45 1.30
C VAL A 100 -8.20 -1.67 1.54
N ALA A 101 -7.38 -0.62 1.41
CA ALA A 101 -5.96 -0.69 1.72
C ALA A 101 -5.72 -1.00 3.21
N LEU A 102 -6.44 -0.34 4.13
CA LEU A 102 -6.35 -0.58 5.56
C LEU A 102 -6.72 -2.02 5.94
N ILE A 103 -7.75 -2.60 5.31
CA ILE A 103 -8.10 -4.02 5.50
C ILE A 103 -6.93 -4.91 5.09
N GLY A 104 -6.33 -4.66 3.91
CA GLY A 104 -5.18 -5.42 3.43
C GLY A 104 -3.99 -5.33 4.39
N PHE A 105 -3.65 -4.12 4.84
CA PHE A 105 -2.53 -3.93 5.77
C PHE A 105 -2.78 -4.54 7.16
N ALA A 106 -4.02 -4.51 7.66
CA ALA A 106 -4.37 -5.15 8.93
C ALA A 106 -4.16 -6.68 8.85
N VAL A 107 -4.60 -7.31 7.76
CA VAL A 107 -4.42 -8.75 7.54
C VAL A 107 -2.94 -9.09 7.35
N ALA A 108 -2.22 -8.35 6.50
CA ALA A 108 -0.80 -8.60 6.25
C ALA A 108 0.06 -8.37 7.52
N GLY A 109 -0.27 -7.36 8.33
CA GLY A 109 0.29 -7.12 9.66
C GLY A 109 0.12 -8.31 10.59
N SER A 110 -1.12 -8.78 10.72
CA SER A 110 -1.45 -9.94 11.55
C SER A 110 -0.65 -11.17 11.14
N LEU A 111 -0.66 -11.50 9.83
CA LEU A 111 0.08 -12.67 9.30
C LEU A 111 1.58 -12.58 9.58
N ARG A 112 2.16 -11.38 9.46
CA ARG A 112 3.60 -11.21 9.69
C ARG A 112 3.99 -11.39 11.15
N THR A 113 3.19 -10.88 12.09
CA THR A 113 3.47 -11.08 13.53
C THR A 113 3.34 -12.54 13.95
N ILE A 114 2.35 -13.25 13.41
CA ILE A 114 2.18 -14.70 13.62
C ILE A 114 3.38 -15.47 13.08
N ASN A 115 3.89 -15.12 11.89
CA ASN A 115 5.07 -15.76 11.31
C ASN A 115 6.38 -15.52 12.09
N TYR A 116 6.42 -14.49 12.95
CA TYR A 116 7.53 -14.21 13.86
C TYR A 116 7.31 -14.76 15.27
N ASP A 117 6.29 -15.60 15.48
CA ASP A 117 5.90 -16.17 16.78
C ASP A 117 5.64 -15.11 17.88
N PHE A 118 5.22 -13.90 17.49
CA PHE A 118 4.83 -12.89 18.48
C PHE A 118 3.47 -13.20 19.11
N GLY A 119 3.26 -12.71 20.34
CA GLY A 119 2.02 -12.93 21.08
C GLY A 119 0.83 -12.15 20.53
N ALA A 120 -0.39 -12.57 20.91
CA ALA A 120 -1.65 -12.02 20.40
C ALA A 120 -1.77 -10.49 20.52
N TRP A 121 -1.23 -9.89 21.57
CA TRP A 121 -1.23 -8.43 21.77
C TRP A 121 -0.46 -7.63 20.72
N SER A 122 0.48 -8.26 20.03
CA SER A 122 1.21 -7.62 18.92
C SER A 122 0.48 -7.74 17.57
N THR A 123 -0.48 -8.66 17.48
CA THR A 123 -1.20 -8.99 16.24
C THR A 123 -2.43 -8.09 16.04
N VAL A 124 -3.02 -7.57 17.14
CA VAL A 124 -4.20 -6.68 17.14
C VAL A 124 -3.80 -5.21 17.20
#